data_AF-A0AAV1L347-F1
#
_entry.id   AF-A0AAV1L347-F1
#
_cell.length_a   1.000
_cell.length_b   1.000
_cell.length_c   1.000
_cell.angle_alpha   90.00
_cell.angle_beta   90.00
_cell.angle_gamma   90.00
#
_symmetry.space_group_name_H-M   'P 1'
#
loop_
_entity.id
_entity.type
_entity.pdbx_description
1 polymer ?
#
loop_
_entity_poly.entity_id
_entity_poly.type
_entity_poly.pdbx_seq_one_letter_code
_entity_poly.pdbx_strand_id
1 'polypeptide(L)'
;MPKICVDCKLDIKSDNFCKCAYCKQACHELCDNLSPRKSFSEPAPVWACPSCISKRPKGDNTKTPVRHNLKSTRSSPNWVLQRSRGNRFGTSPVASEYETPSLYPTVDEVRDIIQSEYKNILMKELTILIEKKIASELRETVSDIACL
;
A
#
# COMPACT_ATOMS: atom_id res chain seq x y z
N MET A 1 0.76 -31.91 11.60
CA MET A 1 -0.31 -30.90 11.42
C MET A 1 0.20 -29.81 10.50
N PRO A 2 -0.55 -29.42 9.46
CA PRO A 2 -0.17 -28.30 8.58
C PRO A 2 -0.16 -27.00 9.38
N LYS A 3 0.87 -26.17 9.17
CA LYS A 3 0.97 -24.84 9.77
C LYS A 3 0.31 -23.85 8.79
N ILE A 4 -0.79 -23.22 9.19
CA ILE A 4 -1.49 -22.23 8.36
C ILE A 4 -1.00 -20.83 8.74
N CYS A 5 -0.67 -20.02 7.75
CA CYS A 5 -0.30 -18.63 7.96
C CYS A 5 -1.50 -17.79 8.40
N VAL A 6 -1.34 -17.01 9.48
CA VAL A 6 -2.41 -16.19 10.02
C VAL A 6 -2.84 -15.06 9.07
N ASP A 7 -1.94 -14.57 8.22
CA ASP A 7 -2.21 -13.43 7.35
C ASP A 7 -2.78 -13.85 5.99
N CYS A 8 -2.08 -14.71 5.24
CA CYS A 8 -2.53 -15.13 3.90
C CYS A 8 -3.42 -16.38 3.91
N LYS A 9 -3.61 -17.04 5.06
CA LYS A 9 -4.42 -18.28 5.21
C LYS A 9 -3.94 -19.47 4.37
N LEU A 10 -2.73 -19.41 3.81
CA LEU A 10 -2.12 -20.50 3.05
C LEU A 10 -1.24 -21.38 3.96
N ASP A 11 -1.02 -22.61 3.52
CA ASP A 11 -0.10 -23.54 4.17
C ASP A 11 1.35 -23.05 4.11
N ILE A 12 2.03 -23.14 5.25
CA ILE A 12 3.44 -22.87 5.40
C ILE A 12 4.18 -24.18 5.08
N LYS A 13 4.68 -24.27 3.84
CA LYS A 13 5.50 -25.40 3.36
C LYS A 13 6.99 -25.21 3.65
N SER A 14 7.44 -23.97 3.84
CA SER A 14 8.84 -23.62 4.10
C SER A 14 9.17 -23.68 5.58
N ASP A 15 10.43 -24.02 5.90
CA ASP A 15 10.96 -23.93 7.26
C ASP A 15 11.20 -22.47 7.70
N ASN A 16 11.24 -21.55 6.74
CA ASN A 16 11.32 -20.12 6.96
C ASN A 16 9.93 -19.57 7.30
N PHE A 17 9.60 -19.55 8.59
CA PHE A 17 8.37 -18.97 9.12
C PHE A 17 8.59 -18.41 10.51
N CYS A 18 7.80 -17.38 10.86
CA CYS A 18 7.87 -16.75 12.17
C CYS A 18 6.73 -17.23 13.06
N LYS A 19 7.01 -17.40 14.36
CA LYS A 19 6.02 -17.81 15.36
C LYS A 19 5.93 -16.80 16.49
N CYS A 20 4.74 -16.27 16.72
CA CYS A 20 4.55 -15.18 17.68
C CYS A 20 4.77 -15.74 19.08
N ALA A 21 5.61 -15.10 19.89
CA ALA A 21 5.87 -15.59 21.24
C ALA A 21 4.66 -15.57 22.17
N TYR A 22 3.66 -14.75 21.86
CA TYR A 22 2.49 -14.53 22.69
C TYR A 22 1.32 -15.43 22.28
N CYS A 23 0.81 -15.30 21.06
CA CYS A 23 -0.33 -16.09 20.59
C CYS A 23 0.06 -17.43 19.95
N LYS A 24 1.36 -17.71 19.77
CA LYS A 24 1.89 -18.94 19.14
C LYS A 24 1.43 -19.18 17.71
N GLN A 25 0.77 -18.21 17.07
CA GLN A 25 0.39 -18.28 15.65
C GLN A 25 1.61 -18.18 14.74
N ALA A 26 1.52 -18.83 13.58
CA ALA A 26 2.56 -18.87 12.57
C ALA A 26 2.23 -17.91 11.41
N CYS A 27 3.27 -17.32 10.83
CA CYS A 27 3.18 -16.46 9.65
C CYS A 27 4.38 -16.70 8.73
N HIS A 28 4.19 -16.60 7.42
CA HIS A 28 5.32 -16.56 6.48
C HIS A 28 6.16 -15.31 6.74
N GLU A 29 7.48 -15.41 6.64
CA GLU A 29 8.38 -14.27 6.83
C GLU A 29 8.04 -13.09 5.89
N LEU A 30 7.66 -13.41 4.65
CA LEU A 30 7.26 -12.43 3.63
C LEU A 30 5.92 -11.77 3.94
N CYS A 31 4.99 -12.47 4.59
CA CYS A 31 3.67 -11.91 4.91
C CYS A 31 3.76 -10.80 5.98
N ASP A 32 4.76 -10.88 6.88
CA ASP A 32 5.00 -9.86 7.91
C ASP A 32 6.10 -8.86 7.49
N ASN A 33 6.49 -8.83 6.21
CA ASN A 33 7.57 -8.00 5.66
C ASN A 33 8.87 -8.05 6.48
N LEU A 34 9.16 -9.21 7.08
CA LEU A 34 10.39 -9.42 7.80
C LEU A 34 11.49 -9.59 6.76
N SER A 35 12.21 -8.50 6.48
CA SER A 35 13.48 -8.57 5.77
C SER A 35 14.36 -9.65 6.43
N PRO A 36 15.10 -10.47 5.66
CA PRO A 36 15.98 -11.49 6.22
C PRO A 36 16.85 -10.84 7.29
N ARG A 37 16.54 -11.17 8.55
CA ARG A 37 17.08 -10.45 9.71
C ARG A 37 18.60 -10.57 9.63
N LYS A 38 19.28 -9.45 9.37
CA LYS A 38 20.73 -9.35 9.54
C LYS A 38 21.04 -9.86 10.95
N SER A 39 22.03 -10.74 11.05
CA SER A 39 22.51 -11.34 12.29
C SER A 39 22.70 -10.27 13.37
N PHE A 40 21.72 -10.15 14.27
CA PHE A 40 21.88 -9.31 15.45
C PHE A 40 22.72 -10.11 16.45
N SER A 41 23.88 -9.56 16.84
CA SER A 41 24.78 -10.08 17.87
C SER A 41 24.23 -9.92 19.30
N GLU A 42 22.99 -9.46 19.44
CA GLU A 42 22.25 -9.29 20.68
C GLU A 42 21.13 -10.33 20.74
N PRO A 43 20.66 -10.76 21.93
CA PRO A 43 19.56 -11.72 22.02
C PRO A 43 18.35 -11.19 21.24
N ALA A 44 18.09 -11.81 20.08
CA ALA A 44 17.16 -11.29 19.11
C ALA A 44 15.79 -11.05 19.79
N PRO A 45 15.20 -9.85 19.66
CA PRO A 45 13.93 -9.55 20.28
C PRO A 45 12.90 -10.53 19.75
N VAL A 46 12.29 -11.26 20.68
CA VAL A 46 11.34 -12.32 20.39
C VAL A 46 10.20 -11.75 19.54
N TRP A 47 9.99 -12.34 18.35
CA TRP A 47 9.00 -11.82 17.40
C TRP A 47 7.57 -11.91 17.96
N ALA A 48 6.80 -10.85 17.72
CA ALA A 48 5.39 -10.76 18.08
C ALA A 48 4.59 -10.29 16.87
N CYS A 49 3.45 -10.92 16.61
CA CYS A 49 2.60 -10.52 15.49
C CYS A 49 1.98 -9.13 15.70
N PRO A 50 1.52 -8.45 14.63
CA PRO A 50 0.90 -7.13 14.70
C PRO A 50 -0.28 -7.06 15.68
N SER A 51 -1.07 -8.13 15.78
CA SER A 51 -2.20 -8.22 16.71
C SER A 51 -1.78 -8.28 18.18
N CYS A 52 -0.61 -8.86 18.48
CA CYS A 52 -0.07 -8.88 19.84
C CYS A 52 0.69 -7.61 20.17
N ILE A 53 1.42 -7.03 19.21
CA ILE A 53 2.12 -5.75 19.39
C ILE A 53 1.13 -4.63 19.72
N SER A 54 0.03 -4.55 18.98
CA SER A 54 -0.99 -3.49 19.17
C SER A 54 -1.68 -3.53 20.54
N LYS A 55 -1.71 -4.70 21.18
CA LYS A 55 -2.31 -4.91 22.51
C LYS A 55 -1.36 -4.65 23.67
N ARG A 56 -0.05 -4.47 23.41
CA ARG A 56 0.89 -4.21 24.50
C ARG A 56 0.65 -2.81 25.07
N PRO A 57 0.71 -2.66 26.41
CA PRO A 57 0.72 -1.33 27.01
C PRO A 57 1.90 -0.57 26.43
N LYS A 58 1.60 0.57 25.79
CA LYS A 58 2.62 1.56 25.45
C LYS A 58 3.15 2.06 26.79
N GLY A 59 4.47 2.01 26.99
CA GLY A 59 5.10 2.21 28.29
C GLY A 59 4.80 3.55 28.96
N ASP A 60 5.48 3.79 30.07
CA ASP A 60 5.26 4.99 30.87
C ASP A 60 5.54 6.28 30.07
N ASN A 61 4.48 7.06 29.83
CA ASN A 61 4.53 8.35 29.13
C ASN A 61 4.72 9.53 30.11
N THR A 62 5.06 9.28 31.38
CA THR A 62 5.31 10.34 32.38
C THR A 62 6.38 11.35 31.97
N LYS A 63 7.33 10.96 31.10
CA LYS A 63 8.36 11.84 30.54
C LYS A 63 8.01 12.41 29.17
N THR A 64 6.85 12.11 28.62
CA THR A 64 6.41 12.72 27.37
C THR A 64 5.99 14.16 27.67
N PRO A 65 6.70 15.20 27.18
CA PRO A 65 6.35 16.58 27.47
C PRO A 65 4.93 16.84 26.99
N VAL A 66 4.04 17.14 27.94
CA VAL A 66 2.69 17.60 27.63
C VAL A 66 2.86 18.95 26.95
N ARG A 67 2.46 19.06 25.67
CA ARG A 67 2.42 20.37 25.00
C ARG A 67 1.47 21.26 25.81
N HIS A 68 2.02 22.21 26.57
CA HIS A 68 1.22 23.29 27.11
C HIS A 68 0.54 23.97 25.94
N ASN A 69 -0.79 24.08 25.98
CA ASN A 69 -1.54 24.92 25.06
C ASN A 69 -1.18 26.38 25.36
N LEU A 70 0.00 26.82 24.95
CA LEU A 70 0.27 28.22 24.71
C LEU A 70 -0.82 28.67 23.74
N LYS A 71 -1.64 29.63 24.16
CA LYS A 71 -2.59 30.32 23.28
C LYS A 71 -1.76 30.95 22.17
N SER A 72 -1.51 30.19 21.11
CA SER A 72 -0.65 30.59 20.02
C SER A 72 -1.43 31.59 19.19
N THR A 73 -1.07 32.86 19.29
CA THR A 73 -1.52 33.93 18.39
C THR A 73 -0.97 33.79 16.97
N ARG A 74 -0.34 32.67 16.62
CA ARG A 74 -0.01 32.29 15.23
C ARG A 74 -0.20 30.79 15.03
N SER A 75 -1.06 30.42 14.09
CA SER A 75 -1.33 29.05 13.67
C SER A 75 -0.04 28.27 13.41
N SER A 76 0.22 27.28 14.27
CA SER A 76 1.14 26.18 13.94
C SER A 76 0.33 24.98 13.45
N PRO A 77 0.75 24.26 12.41
CA PRO A 77 0.00 23.12 11.90
C PRO A 77 0.12 21.96 12.90
N ASN A 78 -1.02 21.59 13.51
CA ASN A 78 -1.10 20.50 14.46
C ASN A 78 -1.41 19.21 13.70
N TRP A 79 -0.40 18.40 13.38
CA TRP A 79 -0.57 17.12 12.65
C TRP A 79 -1.11 15.97 13.53
N VAL A 80 -1.66 16.27 14.70
CA VAL A 80 -2.26 15.26 15.57
C VAL A 80 -3.69 15.03 15.12
N LEU A 81 -3.95 13.91 14.43
CA LEU A 81 -5.30 13.41 14.20
C LEU A 81 -5.99 13.16 15.55
N GLN A 82 -6.76 14.15 16.02
CA GLN A 82 -7.73 13.93 17.09
C GLN A 82 -8.78 12.95 16.55
N ARG A 83 -8.74 11.71 17.03
CA ARG A 83 -9.87 10.79 16.86
C ARG A 83 -11.03 11.33 17.68
N SER A 84 -11.92 12.06 17.01
CA SER A 84 -13.23 12.44 17.55
C SER A 84 -13.94 11.17 18.04
N ARG A 85 -14.09 11.06 19.36
CA ARG A 85 -15.10 10.17 19.93
C ARG A 85 -16.43 10.82 19.59
N GLY A 86 -17.16 10.19 18.68
CA GLY A 86 -18.44 10.69 18.20
C GLY A 86 -19.36 11.06 19.36
N ASN A 87 -19.77 12.32 19.38
CA ASN A 87 -21.00 12.72 20.03
C ASN A 87 -21.71 13.74 19.14
N ARG A 88 -23.02 13.55 19.05
CA ARG A 88 -23.93 14.11 18.06
C ARG A 88 -24.23 15.59 18.34
N PHE A 89 -24.78 16.25 17.32
CA PHE A 89 -25.47 17.56 17.28
C PHE A 89 -24.61 18.80 17.06
N GLY A 90 -24.95 19.53 15.99
CA GLY A 90 -24.43 20.87 15.70
C GLY A 90 -24.23 21.12 14.22
N THR A 91 -25.32 21.24 13.46
CA THR A 91 -25.31 21.90 12.15
C THR A 91 -24.73 23.30 12.26
N SER A 92 -23.69 23.61 11.49
CA SER A 92 -23.46 24.97 10.98
C SER A 92 -22.72 24.89 9.64
N PRO A 93 -23.23 25.52 8.58
CA PRO A 93 -22.56 25.56 7.30
C PRO A 93 -21.51 26.66 7.34
N VAL A 94 -20.25 26.30 7.52
CA VAL A 94 -19.16 27.22 7.22
C VAL A 94 -18.69 26.93 5.81
N ALA A 95 -19.38 27.56 4.86
CA ALA A 95 -18.83 27.85 3.56
C ALA A 95 -17.53 28.63 3.80
N SER A 96 -16.42 28.04 3.37
CA SER A 96 -15.11 28.68 3.43
C SER A 96 -14.36 28.26 2.18
N GLU A 97 -14.71 28.96 1.11
CA GLU A 97 -14.04 28.99 -0.18
C GLU A 97 -12.60 29.48 0.01
N TYR A 98 -11.69 28.57 0.33
CA TYR A 98 -10.26 28.79 0.10
C TYR A 98 -9.75 27.56 -0.66
N GLU A 99 -9.82 27.63 -1.99
CA GLU A 99 -9.15 26.71 -2.89
C GLU A 99 -7.63 26.82 -2.63
N THR A 100 -7.14 25.95 -1.74
CA THR A 100 -5.72 25.68 -1.65
C THR A 100 -5.41 24.74 -2.81
N PRO A 101 -4.49 25.10 -3.74
CA PRO A 101 -4.10 24.20 -4.81
C PRO A 101 -3.57 22.91 -4.17
N SER A 102 -4.27 21.81 -4.39
CA SER A 102 -3.84 20.50 -3.90
C SER A 102 -2.51 20.17 -4.55
N LEU A 103 -1.44 20.10 -3.73
CA LEU A 103 -0.11 19.64 -4.15
C LEU A 103 -0.07 18.16 -4.58
N TYR A 104 -1.19 17.45 -4.39
CA TYR A 104 -1.33 16.05 -4.73
C TYR A 104 -2.46 15.86 -5.73
N PRO A 105 -2.26 14.96 -6.71
CA PRO A 105 -3.29 14.69 -7.68
C PRO A 105 -4.54 14.13 -7.02
N THR A 106 -5.69 14.55 -7.51
CA THR A 106 -6.96 14.01 -7.04
C THR A 106 -7.09 12.54 -7.42
N VAL A 107 -7.98 11.81 -6.73
CA VAL A 107 -8.23 10.39 -7.04
C VAL A 107 -8.70 10.22 -8.49
N ASP A 108 -9.47 11.19 -9.01
CA ASP A 108 -9.93 11.18 -10.39
C ASP A 108 -8.80 11.49 -11.37
N GLU A 109 -7.89 12.43 -11.07
CA GLU A 109 -6.69 12.65 -11.88
C GLU A 109 -5.80 11.41 -11.96
N VAL A 110 -5.58 10.71 -10.83
CA VAL A 110 -4.83 9.46 -10.82
C VAL A 110 -5.53 8.39 -11.65
N ARG A 111 -6.87 8.32 -11.58
CA ARG A 111 -7.66 7.38 -12.39
C ARG A 111 -7.52 7.69 -13.88
N ASP A 112 -7.58 8.96 -14.27
CA ASP A 112 -7.47 9.38 -15.67
C ASP A 112 -6.07 9.12 -16.22
N ILE A 113 -5.03 9.34 -15.42
CA ILE A 113 -3.65 8.97 -15.76
C ILE A 113 -3.57 7.46 -16.03
N ILE A 114 -4.07 6.62 -15.12
CA ILE A 114 -4.04 5.16 -15.31
C ILE A 114 -4.81 4.74 -16.57
N GLN A 115 -6.00 5.29 -16.80
CA GLN A 115 -6.82 4.96 -17.97
C GLN A 115 -6.15 5.39 -19.28
N SER A 116 -5.54 6.57 -19.31
CA SER A 116 -4.85 7.07 -20.50
C SER A 116 -3.60 6.24 -20.82
N GLU A 117 -2.79 5.88 -19.82
CA GLU A 117 -1.62 5.02 -20.00
C GLU A 117 -2.03 3.63 -20.50
N TYR A 118 -3.07 3.04 -19.91
CA TYR A 118 -3.56 1.72 -20.34
C TYR A 118 -4.05 1.75 -21.79
N LYS A 119 -4.81 2.80 -22.17
CA LYS A 119 -5.26 3.00 -23.55
C LYS A 119 -4.08 3.16 -24.51
N ASN A 120 -3.06 3.92 -24.13
CA ASN A 120 -1.87 4.14 -24.95
C ASN A 120 -1.08 2.84 -25.18
N ILE A 121 -0.94 2.01 -24.14
CA ILE A 121 -0.29 0.70 -24.27
C ILE A 121 -1.08 -0.20 -25.22
N LEU A 122 -2.39 -0.31 -25.01
CA LEU A 122 -3.25 -1.13 -25.88
C LEU A 122 -3.22 -0.67 -27.34
N MET A 123 -3.27 0.63 -27.58
CA MET A 123 -3.19 1.18 -28.95
C MET A 123 -1.85 0.88 -29.61
N LYS A 124 -0.73 0.99 -28.87
CA LYS A 124 0.60 0.66 -29.40
C LYS A 124 0.71 -0.82 -29.77
N GLU A 125 0.29 -1.71 -28.87
CA GLU A 125 0.32 -3.15 -29.12
C GLU A 125 -0.58 -3.54 -30.30
N LEU A 126 -1.78 -2.94 -30.40
CA LEU A 126 -2.70 -3.18 -31.51
C LEU A 126 -2.09 -2.75 -32.85
N THR A 127 -1.47 -1.57 -32.91
CA THR A 127 -0.80 -1.10 -34.13
C THR A 127 0.31 -2.05 -34.56
N ILE A 128 1.14 -2.52 -33.62
CA ILE A 128 2.21 -3.48 -33.92
C ILE A 128 1.64 -4.79 -34.47
N LEU A 129 0.54 -5.29 -33.90
CA LEU A 129 -0.11 -6.51 -34.39
C LEU A 129 -0.70 -6.33 -35.79
N ILE A 130 -1.33 -5.19 -36.05
CA ILE A 130 -1.88 -4.86 -37.37
C ILE A 130 -0.76 -4.77 -38.41
N GLU A 131 0.32 -4.04 -38.12
CA GLU A 131 1.46 -3.93 -39.04
C GLU A 131 2.08 -5.29 -39.36
N LYS A 132 2.27 -6.13 -38.33
CA LYS A 132 2.78 -7.51 -38.52
C LYS A 132 1.86 -8.35 -39.39
N LYS A 133 0.54 -8.25 -39.19
CA LYS A 133 -0.45 -9.00 -39.97
C LYS A 133 -0.53 -8.53 -41.41
N ILE A 134 -0.53 -7.21 -41.65
CA ILE A 134 -0.48 -6.65 -43.00
C ILE A 134 0.80 -7.10 -43.71
N ALA A 135 1.94 -7.04 -43.02
CA ALA A 135 3.21 -7.47 -43.60
C ALA A 135 3.25 -8.98 -43.90
N SER A 136 2.58 -9.84 -43.11
CA SER A 136 2.50 -11.27 -43.43
C SER A 136 1.62 -11.54 -44.64
N GLU A 137 0.44 -10.93 -44.71
CA GLU A 137 -0.50 -11.09 -45.83
C GLU A 137 0.10 -10.56 -47.15
N LEU A 138 0.82 -9.44 -47.10
CA LEU A 138 1.55 -8.92 -48.26
C LEU A 138 2.65 -9.88 -48.72
N ARG A 139 3.38 -10.54 -47.82
CA ARG A 139 4.40 -11.53 -48.20
C ARG A 139 3.78 -12.78 -48.85
N GLU A 140 2.65 -13.25 -48.31
CA GLU A 140 1.92 -14.40 -48.86
C GLU A 140 1.41 -14.10 -50.27
N THR A 141 0.71 -12.97 -50.46
CA THR A 141 0.20 -12.57 -51.78
C THR A 141 1.30 -12.34 -52.83
N VAL A 142 2.44 -11.76 -52.43
CA VAL A 142 3.60 -11.61 -53.33
C VAL A 142 4.19 -12.97 -53.71
N SER A 143 4.27 -13.92 -52.77
CA SER A 143 4.72 -15.28 -53.05
C SER A 143 3.79 -15.99 -54.03
N ASP A 144 2.47 -15.82 -53.89
CA ASP A 144 1.49 -16.45 -54.76
C ASP A 144 1.57 -15.92 -56.21
N ILE A 145 1.80 -14.62 -56.38
CA ILE A 145 2.00 -14.01 -57.71
C ILE A 145 3.31 -14.48 -58.34
N ALA A 146 4.39 -14.61 -57.57
CA ALA A 146 5.69 -15.03 -58.08
C ALA A 146 5.74 -16.50 -58.53
N CYS A 147 4.78 -17.32 -58.10
CA CYS A 147 4.66 -18.74 -58.44
C CYS A 147 3.74 -19.01 -59.65
N LEU A 148 3.11 -17.98 -60.22
CA LEU A 148 2.28 -18.03 -61.45
C LEU A 148 3.09 -17.61 -62.68
#